data_AF-A0A8A1M638-F1
#
_entry.id   AF-A0A8A1M638-F1
#
_cell.length_a   1.000
_cell.length_b   1.000
_cell.length_c   1.000
_cell.angle_alpha   90.00
_cell.angle_beta   90.00
_cell.angle_gamma   90.00
#
_symmetry.space_group_name_H-M   'P 1'
#
loop_
_entity.id
_entity.type
_entity.pdbx_description
1 polymer ?
#
loop_
_entity_poly.entity_id
_entity_poly.type
_entity_poly.pdbx_seq_one_letter_code
_entity_poly.pdbx_strand_id
1 'polypeptide(L)'
;MANVKSENVIEAINKLALVENIPHFIVVGGGAMRLMGNERHTADIDILIESSERDSFLAYLRKHKHLVRADNRTAVQFDSSIEPVPLDVLVELAGGLRYGDVKHLTAPCHSTTILRPDIALGIKIQTWYLREDDEHGEHKSRGNLNERTAVPSFRV
;
A
#
# COMPACT_ATOMS: atom_id res chain seq x y z
N MET A 1 9.93 -15.77 7.72
CA MET A 1 9.42 -14.70 6.84
C MET A 1 10.26 -14.75 5.58
N ALA A 2 9.67 -15.10 4.43
CA ALA A 2 10.37 -14.92 3.16
C ALA A 2 10.64 -13.42 2.97
N ASN A 3 11.90 -13.08 2.67
CA ASN A 3 12.33 -11.69 2.55
C ASN A 3 11.97 -11.19 1.14
N VAL A 4 10.72 -10.78 0.93
CA VAL A 4 10.28 -10.21 -0.34
C VAL A 4 11.17 -9.01 -0.66
N LYS A 5 11.88 -9.08 -1.78
CA LYS A 5 12.77 -7.99 -2.20
C LYS A 5 11.93 -6.74 -2.51
N SER A 6 12.38 -5.58 -2.06
CA SER A 6 11.69 -4.30 -2.32
C SER A 6 11.50 -3.98 -3.80
N GLU A 7 12.35 -4.51 -4.68
CA GLU A 7 12.23 -4.40 -6.14
C GLU A 7 10.98 -5.13 -6.65
N ASN A 8 10.69 -6.31 -6.09
CA ASN A 8 9.50 -7.10 -6.43
C ASN A 8 8.21 -6.34 -6.12
N VAL A 9 8.19 -5.53 -5.05
CA VAL A 9 7.01 -4.74 -4.68
C VAL A 9 6.74 -3.65 -5.73
N ILE A 10 7.75 -2.87 -6.11
CA ILE A 10 7.58 -1.80 -7.10
C ILE A 10 7.16 -2.41 -8.45
N GLU A 11 7.80 -3.50 -8.87
CA GLU A 11 7.44 -4.20 -10.10
C GLU A 11 6.00 -4.73 -10.05
N ALA A 12 5.59 -5.35 -8.94
CA ALA A 12 4.23 -5.85 -8.76
C ALA A 12 3.19 -4.72 -8.76
N ILE A 13 3.48 -3.56 -8.16
CA ILE A 13 2.59 -2.38 -8.21
C ILE A 13 2.46 -1.89 -9.66
N ASN A 14 3.57 -1.76 -10.37
CA ASN A 14 3.55 -1.29 -11.76
C ASN A 14 2.77 -2.27 -12.67
N LYS A 15 2.98 -3.59 -12.51
CA LYS A 15 2.22 -4.62 -13.24
C LYS A 15 0.74 -4.57 -12.87
N LEU A 16 0.40 -4.43 -11.60
CA LEU A 16 -1.00 -4.29 -11.15
C LEU A 16 -1.68 -3.07 -11.77
N ALA A 17 -0.98 -1.93 -11.84
CA ALA A 17 -1.51 -0.69 -12.42
C ALA A 17 -1.69 -0.76 -13.95
N LEU A 18 -1.02 -1.69 -14.62
CA LEU A 18 -1.15 -1.92 -16.07
C LEU A 18 -2.21 -2.98 -16.43
N VAL A 19 -2.85 -3.61 -15.44
CA VAL A 19 -3.94 -4.55 -15.70
C VAL A 19 -5.12 -3.77 -16.29
N GLU A 20 -5.53 -4.14 -17.50
CA GLU A 20 -6.72 -3.55 -18.12
C GLU A 20 -8.00 -4.05 -17.44
N ASN A 21 -9.06 -3.24 -17.47
CA ASN A 21 -10.40 -3.59 -16.98
C ASN A 21 -10.52 -3.90 -15.48
N ILE A 22 -9.55 -3.49 -14.67
CA ILE A 22 -9.73 -3.40 -13.23
C ILE A 22 -10.13 -1.99 -12.83
N PRO A 23 -10.88 -1.84 -11.73
CA PRO A 23 -11.18 -0.53 -11.16
C PRO A 23 -9.92 0.25 -10.78
N HIS A 24 -10.04 1.57 -10.79
CA HIS A 24 -8.96 2.44 -10.31
C HIS A 24 -8.78 2.28 -8.80
N PHE A 25 -7.53 2.27 -8.36
CA PHE A 25 -7.15 2.17 -6.95
C PHE A 25 -6.07 3.19 -6.61
N ILE A 26 -5.89 3.46 -5.32
CA ILE A 26 -4.83 4.34 -4.80
C ILE A 26 -3.85 3.47 -4.02
N VAL A 27 -2.57 3.51 -4.36
CA VAL A 27 -1.54 2.85 -3.57
C VAL A 27 -1.29 3.67 -2.31
N VAL A 28 -1.30 3.01 -1.15
CA VAL A 28 -1.10 3.64 0.16
C VAL A 28 0.04 2.95 0.92
N GLY A 29 0.33 3.43 2.13
CA GLY A 29 1.27 2.75 3.03
C GLY A 29 2.70 2.67 2.52
N GLY A 30 3.38 1.56 2.81
CA GLY A 30 4.80 1.36 2.50
C GLY A 30 5.08 1.30 0.99
N GLY A 31 4.20 0.69 0.21
CA GLY A 31 4.29 0.63 -1.25
C GLY A 31 4.31 2.02 -1.90
N ALA A 32 3.44 2.93 -1.45
CA ALA A 32 3.44 4.32 -1.92
C ALA A 32 4.74 5.06 -1.59
N MET A 33 5.30 4.86 -0.39
CA MET A 33 6.57 5.47 -0.01
C MET A 33 7.75 4.96 -0.85
N ARG A 34 7.77 3.66 -1.17
CA ARG A 34 8.77 3.06 -2.07
C ARG A 34 8.71 3.66 -3.47
N LEU A 35 7.51 3.85 -4.03
CA LEU A 35 7.35 4.51 -5.33
C LEU A 35 7.89 5.95 -5.34
N MET A 36 7.84 6.64 -4.20
CA MET A 36 8.42 7.98 -4.05
C MET A 36 9.93 7.98 -3.75
N GLY A 37 10.61 6.83 -3.84
CA GLY A 37 12.06 6.72 -3.65
C GLY A 37 12.50 6.53 -2.20
N ASN A 38 11.59 6.27 -1.26
CA ASN A 38 11.99 5.94 0.11
C ASN A 38 12.72 4.59 0.15
N GLU A 39 13.85 4.48 0.86
CA GLU A 39 14.67 3.26 0.91
C GLU A 39 14.15 2.20 1.88
N ARG A 40 13.19 2.54 2.74
CA ARG A 40 12.64 1.61 3.72
C ARG A 40 11.97 0.42 3.04
N HIS A 41 12.39 -0.79 3.42
CA HIS A 41 11.78 -2.03 2.97
C HIS A 41 10.28 -2.09 3.34
N THR A 42 9.48 -2.54 2.38
CA THR A 42 8.06 -2.92 2.55
C THR A 42 7.90 -4.32 2.00
N ALA A 43 7.05 -5.14 2.62
CA ALA A 43 6.85 -6.54 2.23
C ALA A 43 5.52 -6.76 1.52
N ASP A 44 4.63 -5.77 1.55
CA ASP A 44 3.25 -5.82 1.11
C ASP A 44 2.88 -4.59 0.28
N ILE A 45 1.78 -4.76 -0.47
CA ILE A 45 1.12 -3.70 -1.23
C ILE A 45 -0.21 -3.43 -0.55
N ASP A 46 -0.41 -2.19 -0.11
CA ASP A 46 -1.71 -1.70 0.36
C ASP A 46 -2.36 -0.85 -0.75
N ILE A 47 -3.59 -1.17 -1.12
CA ILE A 47 -4.39 -0.35 -2.04
C ILE A 47 -5.72 0.05 -1.41
N LEU A 48 -6.16 1.27 -1.69
CA LEU A 48 -7.51 1.75 -1.41
C LEU A 48 -8.34 1.75 -2.70
N ILE A 49 -9.51 1.12 -2.65
CA ILE A 49 -10.45 1.01 -3.76
C ILE A 49 -11.88 1.35 -3.29
N GLU A 50 -12.76 1.71 -4.22
CA GLU A 50 -14.17 1.89 -3.91
C GLU A 50 -14.79 0.59 -3.39
N SER A 51 -15.63 0.68 -2.35
CA SER A 51 -16.12 -0.52 -1.66
C SER A 51 -16.96 -1.41 -2.57
N SER A 52 -17.72 -0.82 -3.50
CA SER A 52 -18.53 -1.55 -4.47
C SER A 52 -17.70 -2.30 -5.53
N GLU A 53 -16.41 -2.02 -5.63
CA GLU A 53 -15.53 -2.53 -6.68
C GLU A 53 -14.52 -3.57 -6.16
N ARG A 54 -14.38 -3.72 -4.83
CA ARG A 54 -13.43 -4.64 -4.21
C ARG A 54 -13.63 -6.10 -4.64
N ASP A 55 -14.86 -6.59 -4.63
CA ASP A 55 -15.14 -7.99 -4.91
C ASP A 55 -14.95 -8.33 -6.39
N SER A 56 -15.34 -7.42 -7.29
CA SER A 56 -15.10 -7.57 -8.73
C SER A 56 -13.62 -7.51 -9.07
N PHE A 57 -12.87 -6.60 -8.43
CA PHE A 57 -11.41 -6.53 -8.53
C PHE A 57 -10.75 -7.85 -8.10
N LEU A 58 -11.09 -8.38 -6.93
CA LEU A 58 -10.53 -9.65 -6.45
C LEU A 58 -10.95 -10.84 -7.32
N ALA A 59 -12.19 -10.87 -7.79
CA ALA A 59 -12.68 -11.90 -8.72
C ALA A 59 -11.92 -11.85 -10.05
N TYR A 60 -11.63 -10.65 -10.57
CA TYR A 60 -10.84 -10.46 -11.78
C TYR A 60 -9.43 -11.04 -11.62
N LEU A 61 -8.72 -10.67 -10.54
CA LEU A 61 -7.36 -11.17 -10.29
C LEU A 61 -7.33 -12.70 -10.13
N ARG A 62 -8.35 -13.29 -9.50
CA ARG A 62 -8.50 -14.76 -9.40
C ARG A 62 -8.72 -15.41 -10.76
N LYS A 63 -9.65 -14.87 -11.56
CA LYS A 63 -9.98 -15.40 -12.89
C LYS A 63 -8.75 -15.44 -13.81
N HIS A 64 -7.88 -14.43 -13.71
CA HIS A 64 -6.67 -14.32 -14.52
C HIS A 64 -5.43 -14.95 -13.86
N LYS A 65 -5.62 -15.71 -12.76
CA LYS A 65 -4.55 -16.40 -12.04
C LYS A 65 -3.44 -15.48 -11.52
N HIS A 66 -3.74 -14.20 -11.29
CA HIS A 66 -2.83 -13.24 -10.67
C HIS A 66 -2.92 -13.26 -9.15
N LEU A 67 -4.03 -13.75 -8.59
CA LEU A 67 -4.22 -13.87 -7.15
C LEU A 67 -3.84 -15.28 -6.67
N VAL A 68 -2.87 -15.36 -5.76
CA VAL A 68 -2.38 -16.61 -5.17
C VAL A 68 -2.44 -16.54 -3.63
N ARG A 69 -2.25 -17.69 -2.97
CA ARG A 69 -2.03 -17.73 -1.52
C ARG A 69 -0.55 -17.97 -1.23
N ALA A 70 0.04 -17.10 -0.43
CA ALA A 70 1.41 -17.21 0.07
C ALA A 70 1.39 -16.92 1.59
N ASP A 71 1.96 -17.81 2.40
CA ASP A 71 2.06 -17.66 3.86
C ASP A 71 0.74 -17.25 4.56
N ASN A 72 -0.36 -17.93 4.22
CA ASN A 72 -1.73 -17.64 4.70
C ASN A 72 -2.28 -16.25 4.35
N ARG A 73 -1.63 -15.50 3.44
CA ARG A 73 -2.10 -14.21 2.94
C ARG A 73 -2.50 -14.29 1.48
N THR A 74 -3.36 -13.36 1.09
CA THR A 74 -3.65 -13.09 -0.31
C THR A 74 -2.48 -12.33 -0.91
N ALA A 75 -1.95 -12.81 -2.03
CA ALA A 75 -0.82 -12.21 -2.71
C ALA A 75 -1.07 -12.10 -4.21
N VAL A 76 -0.40 -11.16 -4.86
CA VAL A 76 -0.35 -11.06 -6.31
C VAL A 76 0.92 -11.70 -6.86
N GLN A 77 0.78 -12.43 -7.96
CA GLN A 77 1.87 -12.98 -8.73
C GLN A 77 1.55 -12.82 -10.22
N PHE A 78 2.26 -11.90 -10.87
CA PHE A 78 2.13 -11.66 -12.31
C PHE A 78 3.13 -12.46 -13.14
N ASP A 79 4.23 -12.89 -12.50
CA ASP A 79 5.30 -13.65 -13.13
C ASP A 79 5.73 -14.74 -12.15
N SER A 80 5.75 -16.00 -12.60
CA SER A 80 6.16 -17.14 -11.77
C SER A 80 7.64 -17.09 -11.37
N SER A 81 8.46 -16.28 -12.04
CA SER A 81 9.87 -16.06 -11.69
C SER A 81 10.04 -15.08 -10.52
N ILE A 82 8.98 -14.37 -10.12
CA ILE A 82 8.98 -13.39 -9.03
C ILE A 82 8.21 -13.97 -7.84
N GLU A 83 8.72 -13.72 -6.64
CA GLU A 83 8.04 -14.10 -5.40
C GLU A 83 6.67 -13.39 -5.31
N PRO A 84 5.60 -14.11 -4.90
CA PRO A 84 4.31 -13.50 -4.67
C PRO A 84 4.40 -12.35 -3.66
N VAL A 85 3.79 -11.21 -3.98
CA VAL A 85 3.77 -10.04 -3.12
C VAL A 85 2.41 -9.96 -2.41
N PRO A 86 2.35 -10.01 -1.07
CA PRO A 86 1.11 -9.81 -0.32
C PRO A 86 0.37 -8.54 -0.75
N LEU A 87 -0.95 -8.66 -0.93
CA LEU A 87 -1.83 -7.58 -1.34
C LEU A 87 -2.97 -7.42 -0.34
N ASP A 88 -3.01 -6.24 0.28
CA ASP A 88 -4.10 -5.81 1.14
C ASP A 88 -5.00 -4.81 0.39
N VAL A 89 -6.25 -5.23 0.15
CA VAL A 89 -7.26 -4.44 -0.56
C VAL A 89 -8.20 -3.80 0.46
N LEU A 90 -7.96 -2.51 0.71
CA LEU A 90 -8.66 -1.68 1.69
C LEU A 90 -9.85 -0.96 1.02
N VAL A 91 -10.93 -0.82 1.78
CA VAL A 91 -12.10 0.02 1.40
C VAL A 91 -12.22 1.26 2.29
N GLU A 92 -11.42 1.32 3.36
CA GLU A 92 -11.43 2.37 4.37
C GLU A 92 -10.02 2.50 4.96
N LEU A 93 -9.60 3.74 5.24
CA LEU A 93 -8.35 4.09 5.92
C LEU A 93 -8.65 4.51 7.37
N ALA A 94 -7.59 4.80 8.13
CA ALA A 94 -7.75 5.35 9.49
C ALA A 94 -8.65 6.60 9.49
N GLY A 95 -9.47 6.72 10.54
CA GLY A 95 -10.46 7.79 10.66
C GLY A 95 -11.71 7.60 9.81
N GLY A 96 -11.93 6.43 9.21
CA GLY A 96 -13.13 6.13 8.42
C GLY A 96 -13.10 6.69 7.00
N LEU A 97 -11.93 7.14 6.52
CA LEU A 97 -11.79 7.76 5.20
C LEU A 97 -11.90 6.70 4.09
N ARG A 98 -12.80 6.91 3.15
CA ARG A 98 -13.03 6.00 2.01
C ARG A 98 -12.46 6.56 0.72
N TYR A 99 -12.43 5.73 -0.33
CA TYR A 99 -11.92 6.10 -1.65
C TYR A 99 -12.52 7.43 -2.15
N GLY A 100 -13.85 7.58 -2.08
CA GLY A 100 -14.55 8.80 -2.50
C GLY A 100 -14.08 10.08 -1.78
N ASP A 101 -13.69 9.97 -0.52
CA ASP A 101 -13.25 11.10 0.32
C ASP A 101 -11.84 11.57 -0.03
N VAL A 102 -10.98 10.68 -0.53
CA VAL A 102 -9.55 10.98 -0.74
C VAL A 102 -9.10 10.94 -2.20
N LYS A 103 -9.93 10.47 -3.15
CA LYS A 103 -9.56 10.36 -4.57
C LYS A 103 -9.09 11.68 -5.21
N HIS A 104 -9.60 12.80 -4.73
CA HIS A 104 -9.22 14.15 -5.18
C HIS A 104 -7.97 14.70 -4.48
N LEU A 105 -7.46 13.97 -3.48
CA LEU A 105 -6.27 14.28 -2.69
C LEU A 105 -5.11 13.34 -3.06
N THR A 106 -4.98 13.08 -4.35
CA THR A 106 -4.00 12.13 -4.91
C THR A 106 -2.98 12.84 -5.80
N ALA A 107 -1.90 12.12 -6.10
CA ALA A 107 -0.90 12.51 -7.08
C ALA A 107 -0.55 11.32 -7.99
N PRO A 108 -0.32 11.55 -9.29
CA PRO A 108 0.22 10.52 -10.17
C PRO A 108 1.65 10.18 -9.75
N CYS A 109 2.00 8.90 -9.75
CA CYS A 109 3.35 8.41 -9.45
C CYS A 109 3.63 7.17 -10.30
N HIS A 110 4.61 7.26 -11.21
CA HIS A 110 4.86 6.23 -12.24
C HIS A 110 3.57 5.90 -13.03
N SER A 111 3.19 4.62 -13.12
CA SER A 111 1.97 4.16 -13.79
C SER A 111 0.75 4.10 -12.87
N THR A 112 0.83 4.63 -11.65
CA THR A 112 -0.22 4.50 -10.64
C THR A 112 -0.54 5.83 -9.96
N THR A 113 -1.46 5.78 -9.01
CA THR A 113 -1.94 6.90 -8.22
C THR A 113 -1.64 6.65 -6.75
N ILE A 114 -1.06 7.64 -6.08
CA ILE A 114 -0.80 7.60 -4.63
C ILE A 114 -1.56 8.73 -3.92
N LEU A 115 -1.74 8.63 -2.61
CA LEU A 115 -2.13 9.79 -1.81
C LEU A 115 -1.04 10.85 -1.86
N ARG A 116 -1.43 12.13 -1.87
CA ARG A 116 -0.43 13.20 -1.72
C ARG A 116 0.33 13.00 -0.40
N PRO A 117 1.65 13.30 -0.35
CA PRO A 117 2.46 13.00 0.83
C PRO A 117 1.99 13.65 2.14
N ASP A 118 1.43 14.87 2.07
CA ASP A 118 0.85 15.58 3.21
C ASP A 118 -0.33 14.82 3.82
N ILE A 119 -1.20 14.28 2.97
CA ILE A 119 -2.38 13.50 3.37
C ILE A 119 -1.97 12.12 3.89
N ALA A 120 -1.06 11.45 3.19
CA ALA A 120 -0.53 10.16 3.60
C ALA A 120 0.14 10.26 4.99
N LEU A 121 0.88 11.33 5.26
CA LEU A 121 1.48 11.60 6.56
C LEU A 121 0.41 11.79 7.65
N GLY A 122 -0.62 12.58 7.38
CA GLY A 122 -1.72 12.79 8.33
C GLY A 122 -2.40 11.48 8.74
N ILE A 123 -2.73 10.64 7.75
CA ILE A 123 -3.32 9.30 7.98
C ILE A 123 -2.36 8.41 8.77
N LYS A 124 -1.05 8.48 8.50
CA LYS A 124 -0.06 7.65 9.18
C LYS A 124 0.16 8.08 10.63
N ILE A 125 0.14 9.39 10.93
CA ILE A 125 0.16 9.92 12.30
C ILE A 125 -1.07 9.43 13.07
N GLN A 126 -2.26 9.56 12.48
CA GLN A 126 -3.49 9.07 13.09
C GLN A 126 -3.46 7.56 13.33
N THR A 127 -2.99 6.80 12.34
CA THR A 127 -2.81 5.34 12.46
C THR A 127 -1.83 4.99 13.58
N TRP A 128 -0.74 5.75 13.74
CA TRP A 128 0.23 5.51 14.80
C TRP A 128 -0.37 5.78 16.18
N TYR A 129 -1.09 6.89 16.34
CA TYR A 129 -1.77 7.24 17.59
C TYR A 129 -2.83 6.20 17.98
N LEU A 130 -3.69 5.81 17.03
CA LEU A 130 -4.73 4.80 17.29
C LEU A 130 -4.18 3.39 17.51
N ARG A 131 -2.96 3.11 17.03
CA ARG A 131 -2.26 1.82 17.25
C ARG A 131 -1.60 1.70 18.63
N GLU A 132 -1.62 2.75 19.45
CA GLU A 132 -1.20 2.65 20.84
C GLU A 132 -2.32 2.09 21.74
N ASP A 133 -3.57 2.09 21.26
CA ASP A 133 -4.77 1.70 22.01
C ASP A 133 -5.27 0.26 21.71
N ASP A 134 -4.63 -0.49 20.79
CA ASP A 134 -5.00 -1.86 20.43
C ASP A 134 -3.99 -2.92 20.95
N GLU A 135 -4.49 -4.05 21.45
CA GLU A 135 -3.72 -5.15 22.09
C GLU A 135 -2.65 -5.81 21.18
N HIS A 136 -2.53 -5.39 19.92
CA HIS A 136 -1.57 -5.89 18.92
C HIS A 136 -0.55 -4.81 18.47
N GLY A 137 -0.56 -3.61 19.08
CA GLY A 137 0.20 -2.42 18.66
C GLY A 137 1.71 -2.46 18.90
N GLU A 138 2.20 -3.22 19.89
CA GLU A 138 3.61 -3.14 20.31
C GLU A 138 4.63 -3.61 19.26
N HIS A 139 4.25 -4.48 18.31
CA HIS A 139 5.21 -5.06 17.36
C HIS A 139 5.40 -4.27 16.07
N LYS A 140 4.47 -3.38 15.67
CA LYS A 140 4.58 -2.58 14.42
C LYS A 140 5.07 -1.13 14.66
N SER A 141 5.09 -0.67 15.91
CA SER A 141 5.48 0.70 16.31
C SER A 141 6.96 1.02 16.03
N ARG A 142 7.88 0.04 16.21
CA ARG A 142 9.33 0.24 16.02
C ARG A 142 9.74 0.63 14.61
N GLY A 143 8.94 0.25 13.59
CA GLY A 143 9.19 0.67 12.22
C GLY A 143 8.88 2.15 11.98
N ASN A 144 7.93 2.75 12.69
CA ASN A 144 7.50 4.13 12.46
C ASN A 144 8.45 5.17 13.09
N LEU A 145 9.18 4.81 14.14
CA LEU A 145 10.05 5.73 14.88
C LEU A 145 11.39 6.08 14.20
N ASN A 146 11.78 5.38 13.13
CA ASN A 146 12.97 5.75 12.33
C ASN A 146 12.68 6.90 11.34
N GLU A 147 11.46 7.43 11.27
CA GLU A 147 11.07 8.61 10.46
C GLU A 147 11.48 9.96 11.09
N ARG A 148 12.50 9.99 11.97
CA ARG A 148 13.00 11.24 12.61
C ARG A 148 14.30 11.84 12.05
N THR A 149 14.86 11.33 10.96
CA THR A 149 16.05 11.95 10.33
C THR A 149 15.96 11.98 8.81
N ALA A 150 15.01 12.75 8.28
CA ALA A 150 15.07 13.29 6.91
C ALA A 150 14.18 14.54 6.79
N VAL A 151 14.31 15.47 7.73
CA VAL A 151 13.80 16.83 7.55
C VAL A 151 15.03 17.72 7.37
N PRO A 152 15.24 18.36 6.21
CA PRO A 152 16.31 19.34 6.08
C PRO A 152 16.04 20.47 7.06
N SER A 153 17.06 20.80 7.84
CA SER A 153 17.06 21.87 8.82
C SER A 153 16.57 23.18 8.21
N PHE A 154 15.36 23.61 8.54
CA PHE A 154 14.98 25.01 8.46
C PHE A 154 15.26 25.64 9.83
N ARG A 155 16.41 26.33 9.89
CA ARG A 155 16.66 27.33 10.93
C ARG A 155 15.74 28.53 10.65
N VAL A 156 15.00 28.96 11.67
CA VAL A 156 14.66 30.36 11.88
C VAL A 156 15.51 30.82 13.07
#